data_AF-A0A3M1IKZ7-F1
#
_entry.id   AF-A0A3M1IKZ7-F1
#
_cell.length_a   1.000
_cell.length_b   1.000
_cell.length_c   1.000
_cell.angle_alpha   90.00
_cell.angle_beta   90.00
_cell.angle_gamma   90.00
#
_symmetry.space_group_name_H-M   'P 1'
#
loop_
_entity.id
_entity.type
_entity.pdbx_description
1 polymer ?
#
loop_
_entity_poly.entity_id
_entity_poly.type
_entity_poly.pdbx_seq_one_letter_code
_entity_poly.pdbx_strand_id
1 'polypeptide(L)'
;LTGRRLDDYLRQIRSLLEQGVPIGGIGVQGHLHGETFDARAMWRALEALGQFGLPVRITEFNIPGQRSRLYHDRRAPMTPEEERAQARELERFYRIAFAHPAVQGILMWGFWEGANWIPSSSIYRRDWSPKPAAKAHRKLVFDEWWTRWQGRTDANGRCRVRAFLGEHAVKVGGATRTVRLESNREPLTVRFD
;
A
#
# COMPACT_ATOMS: atom_id res chain seq x y z
N LEU A 1 -2.05 8.50 11.10
CA LEU A 1 -1.72 9.25 9.85
C LEU A 1 -2.51 10.54 9.68
N THR A 2 -3.80 10.60 10.03
CA THR A 2 -4.63 11.83 9.90
C THR A 2 -5.30 12.27 11.22
N GLY A 3 -4.87 11.66 12.33
CA GLY A 3 -5.40 11.96 13.67
C GLY A 3 -4.64 13.09 14.37
N ARG A 4 -5.14 13.48 15.56
CA ARG A 4 -4.60 14.60 16.37
C ARG A 4 -3.48 14.21 17.34
N ARG A 5 -3.01 12.96 17.29
CA ARG A 5 -2.06 12.36 18.26
C ARG A 5 -0.66 12.12 17.67
N LEU A 6 -0.37 12.68 16.50
CA LEU A 6 0.94 12.47 15.86
C LEU A 6 2.08 12.93 16.79
N ASP A 7 1.99 14.14 17.34
CA ASP A 7 3.04 14.69 18.20
C ASP A 7 3.24 13.88 19.49
N ASP A 8 2.17 13.37 20.08
CA ASP A 8 2.23 12.46 21.24
C ASP A 8 3.02 11.19 20.88
N TYR A 9 2.74 10.62 19.69
CA TYR A 9 3.39 9.41 19.23
C TYR A 9 4.87 9.63 18.87
N LEU A 10 5.20 10.74 18.20
CA LEU A 10 6.58 11.12 17.92
C LEU A 10 7.39 11.30 19.21
N ARG A 11 6.81 11.95 20.23
CA ARG A 11 7.43 12.10 21.56
C ARG A 11 7.66 10.75 22.23
N GLN A 12 6.67 9.86 22.18
CA GLN A 12 6.79 8.52 22.74
C GLN A 12 7.94 7.74 22.08
N ILE A 13 7.98 7.70 20.74
CA ILE A 13 9.05 7.04 19.99
C ILE A 13 10.41 7.60 20.38
N ARG A 14 10.56 8.93 20.39
CA ARG A 14 11.81 9.59 20.76
C ARG A 14 12.25 9.25 22.18
N SER A 15 11.34 9.35 23.16
CA SER A 15 11.65 9.06 24.57
C SER A 15 12.10 7.62 24.79
N LEU A 16 11.49 6.67 24.09
CA LEU A 16 11.90 5.27 24.12
C LEU A 16 13.30 5.09 23.51
N LEU A 17 13.58 5.70 22.35
CA LEU A 17 14.92 5.67 21.73
C LEU A 17 15.99 6.30 22.65
N GLU A 18 15.69 7.42 23.31
CA GLU A 18 16.59 8.11 24.25
C GLU A 18 16.89 7.27 25.50
N GLN A 19 15.93 6.46 25.96
CA GLN A 19 16.12 5.49 27.05
C GLN A 19 16.92 4.24 26.61
N GLY A 20 17.37 4.19 25.36
CA GLY A 20 18.05 3.03 24.79
C GLY A 20 17.11 1.85 24.51
N VAL A 21 15.79 2.07 24.46
CA VAL A 21 14.84 1.01 24.10
C VAL A 21 15.00 0.67 22.63
N PRO A 22 15.25 -0.59 22.27
CA PRO A 22 15.49 -0.99 20.89
C PRO A 22 14.18 -1.08 20.10
N ILE A 23 13.78 0.02 19.46
CA ILE A 23 12.60 0.08 18.57
C ILE A 23 13.00 -0.33 17.15
N GLY A 24 12.33 -1.36 16.62
CA GLY A 24 12.61 -1.89 15.28
C GLY A 24 11.76 -1.32 14.14
N GLY A 25 10.71 -0.56 14.45
CA GLY A 25 9.79 -0.05 13.44
C GLY A 25 8.61 0.69 14.06
N ILE A 26 7.86 1.37 13.21
CA ILE A 26 6.75 2.23 13.60
C ILE A 26 5.46 1.64 13.04
N GLY A 27 4.60 1.15 13.93
CA GLY A 27 3.25 0.72 13.60
C GLY A 27 2.31 1.92 13.51
N VAL A 28 1.49 1.97 12.47
CA VAL A 28 0.42 2.96 12.36
C VAL A 28 -0.87 2.24 11.98
N GLN A 29 -1.89 2.30 12.82
CA GLN A 29 -3.18 1.63 12.56
C GLN A 29 -3.65 1.91 11.13
N GLY A 30 -3.71 3.17 10.71
CA GLY A 30 -4.26 3.47 9.38
C GLY A 30 -5.76 3.23 9.27
N HIS A 31 -6.43 2.99 10.40
CA HIS A 31 -7.86 3.23 10.55
C HIS A 31 -8.16 4.66 10.12
N LEU A 32 -8.85 4.80 9.00
CA LEU A 32 -9.33 6.10 8.58
C LEU A 32 -10.49 6.50 9.49
N HIS A 33 -10.72 7.80 9.61
CA HIS A 33 -11.77 8.30 10.49
C HIS A 33 -13.11 8.38 9.75
N GLY A 34 -13.15 8.63 8.44
CA GLY A 34 -14.40 8.76 7.69
C GLY A 34 -14.36 8.01 6.37
N GLU A 35 -15.18 8.47 5.43
CA GLU A 35 -15.26 8.00 4.05
C GLU A 35 -14.07 8.46 3.21
N THR A 36 -13.33 9.46 3.70
CA THR A 36 -12.15 10.05 3.05
C THR A 36 -11.05 10.34 4.06
N PHE A 37 -9.88 10.74 3.57
CA PHE A 37 -8.78 11.22 4.39
C PHE A 37 -8.02 12.40 3.77
N ASP A 38 -7.35 13.19 4.60
CA ASP A 38 -6.39 14.20 4.14
C ASP A 38 -5.07 13.52 3.76
N ALA A 39 -4.82 13.39 2.47
CA ALA A 39 -3.57 12.85 1.93
C ALA A 39 -2.33 13.67 2.32
N ARG A 40 -2.46 15.00 2.46
CA ARG A 40 -1.33 15.84 2.86
C ARG A 40 -0.98 15.59 4.32
N ALA A 41 -1.99 15.42 5.17
CA ALA A 41 -1.76 15.01 6.54
C ALA A 41 -1.11 13.63 6.63
N MET A 42 -1.59 12.66 5.82
CA MET A 42 -0.96 11.33 5.75
C MET A 42 0.51 11.41 5.35
N TRP A 43 0.84 12.15 4.29
CA TRP A 43 2.22 12.31 3.85
C TRP A 43 3.10 12.97 4.92
N ARG A 44 2.66 14.10 5.51
CA ARG A 44 3.40 14.77 6.59
C ARG A 44 3.63 13.85 7.78
N ALA A 45 2.65 13.01 8.12
CA ALA A 45 2.81 12.03 9.18
C ALA A 45 3.86 10.97 8.81
N LEU A 46 3.84 10.45 7.58
CA LEU A 46 4.85 9.48 7.12
C LEU A 46 6.25 10.09 7.09
N GLU A 47 6.40 11.35 6.66
CA GLU A 47 7.68 12.06 6.68
C GLU A 47 8.22 12.21 8.10
N ALA A 48 7.37 12.69 9.03
CA ALA A 48 7.76 12.85 10.43
C ALA A 48 8.14 11.52 11.09
N LEU A 49 7.43 10.44 10.77
CA LEU A 49 7.76 9.10 11.26
C LEU A 49 9.02 8.55 10.58
N GLY A 50 9.24 8.86 9.30
CA GLY A 50 10.41 8.46 8.52
C GLY A 50 11.71 9.10 9.00
N GLN A 51 11.66 10.26 9.66
CA GLN A 51 12.84 10.92 10.24
C GLN A 51 13.56 10.08 11.29
N PHE A 52 12.88 9.14 11.94
CA PHE A 52 13.52 8.22 12.87
C PHE A 52 14.42 7.19 12.17
N GLY A 53 14.42 7.13 10.83
CA GLY A 53 15.15 6.11 10.06
C GLY A 53 14.59 4.69 10.25
N LEU A 54 13.43 4.58 10.90
CA LEU A 54 12.76 3.33 11.21
C LEU A 54 11.72 2.99 10.12
N PRO A 55 11.56 1.70 9.76
CA PRO A 55 10.52 1.30 8.81
C PRO A 55 9.12 1.54 9.38
N VAL A 56 8.25 2.09 8.55
CA VAL A 56 6.84 2.37 8.87
C VAL A 56 5.96 1.28 8.27
N ARG A 57 5.01 0.78 9.06
CA ARG A 57 3.98 -0.17 8.59
C ARG A 57 2.59 0.34 8.91
N ILE A 58 1.71 0.24 7.92
CA ILE A 58 0.29 0.43 8.14
C ILE A 58 -0.30 -0.90 8.61
N THR A 59 -0.87 -0.94 9.81
CA THR A 59 -1.22 -2.20 10.49
C THR A 59 -2.70 -2.57 10.41
N GLU A 60 -3.59 -1.64 10.15
CA GLU A 60 -5.04 -1.82 10.29
C GLU A 60 -5.82 -0.96 9.28
N PHE A 61 -5.36 -0.88 8.03
CA PHE A 61 -6.02 -0.08 6.99
C PHE A 61 -7.47 -0.52 6.77
N ASN A 62 -8.40 0.41 6.87
CA ASN A 62 -9.76 0.23 6.42
C ASN A 62 -10.33 1.57 5.95
N ILE A 63 -11.28 1.49 5.03
CA ILE A 63 -12.12 2.61 4.63
C ILE A 63 -13.49 2.11 4.19
N PRO A 64 -14.61 2.70 4.62
CA PRO A 64 -14.75 3.84 5.53
C PRO A 64 -14.30 3.59 6.97
N GLY A 65 -14.18 4.66 7.75
CA GLY A 65 -13.68 4.71 9.12
C GLY A 65 -14.72 4.71 10.24
N GLN A 66 -14.26 4.78 11.50
CA GLN A 66 -15.12 4.75 12.71
C GLN A 66 -16.07 5.95 12.87
N ARG A 67 -15.80 7.09 12.24
CA ARG A 67 -16.70 8.27 12.21
C ARG A 67 -17.57 8.31 10.97
N SER A 68 -17.52 7.28 10.13
CA SER A 68 -18.42 7.16 8.99
C SER A 68 -19.84 6.88 9.46
N ARG A 69 -20.83 7.38 8.70
CA ARG A 69 -22.24 7.00 8.88
C ARG A 69 -22.42 5.47 8.83
N LEU A 70 -21.62 4.78 8.03
CA LEU A 70 -21.67 3.33 7.82
C LEU A 70 -21.11 2.52 9.00
N TYR A 71 -20.39 3.17 9.93
CA TYR A 71 -20.02 2.56 11.20
C TYR A 71 -21.17 2.60 12.21
N HIS A 72 -21.92 3.71 12.22
CA HIS A 72 -23.06 3.90 13.13
C HIS A 72 -24.29 3.09 12.70
N ASP A 73 -24.51 2.96 11.39
CA ASP A 73 -25.51 2.04 10.82
C ASP A 73 -24.81 0.93 10.03
N ARG A 74 -24.43 -0.14 10.75
CA ARG A 74 -23.65 -1.27 10.20
C ARG A 74 -24.43 -2.14 9.21
N ARG A 75 -25.75 -1.93 9.09
CA ARG A 75 -26.62 -2.63 8.14
C ARG A 75 -26.93 -1.79 6.91
N ALA A 76 -26.64 -0.48 6.95
CA ALA A 76 -26.82 0.39 5.79
C ALA A 76 -25.97 -0.13 4.62
N PRO A 77 -26.58 -0.41 3.46
CA PRO A 77 -25.82 -0.70 2.27
C PRO A 77 -25.11 0.57 1.80
N MET A 78 -23.92 0.40 1.22
CA MET A 78 -23.36 1.45 0.40
C MET A 78 -24.15 1.54 -0.90
N THR A 79 -24.49 2.75 -1.30
CA THR A 79 -24.88 3.05 -2.67
C THR A 79 -23.75 2.67 -3.64
N PRO A 80 -24.05 2.42 -4.92
CA PRO A 80 -23.01 2.22 -5.92
C PRO A 80 -22.00 3.38 -5.98
N GLU A 81 -22.42 4.60 -5.65
CA GLU A 81 -21.54 5.76 -5.60
C GLU A 81 -20.57 5.71 -4.41
N GLU A 82 -21.03 5.34 -3.22
CA GLU A 82 -20.19 5.15 -2.03
C GLU A 82 -19.18 4.01 -2.22
N GLU A 83 -19.56 2.88 -2.84
CA GLU A 83 -18.62 1.79 -3.14
C GLU A 83 -17.52 2.24 -4.13
N ARG A 84 -17.90 3.08 -5.11
CA ARG A 84 -16.92 3.69 -6.02
C ARG A 84 -16.02 4.68 -5.26
N ALA A 85 -16.55 5.46 -4.32
CA ALA A 85 -15.76 6.35 -3.48
C ALA A 85 -14.76 5.59 -2.60
N GLN A 86 -15.20 4.48 -1.99
CA GLN A 86 -14.34 3.58 -1.23
C GLN A 86 -13.16 3.07 -2.06
N ALA A 87 -13.42 2.62 -3.30
CA ALA A 87 -12.37 2.15 -4.20
C ALA A 87 -11.34 3.24 -4.53
N ARG A 88 -11.82 4.47 -4.78
CA ARG A 88 -10.95 5.63 -5.03
C ARG A 88 -10.05 5.94 -3.85
N GLU A 89 -10.58 5.92 -2.64
CA GLU A 89 -9.79 6.24 -1.46
C GLU A 89 -8.86 5.10 -1.02
N LEU A 90 -9.26 3.83 -1.22
CA LEU A 90 -8.34 2.69 -1.07
C LEU A 90 -7.15 2.85 -1.99
N GLU A 91 -7.40 3.12 -3.27
CA GLU A 91 -6.34 3.31 -4.23
C GLU A 91 -5.43 4.49 -3.86
N ARG A 92 -6.04 5.63 -3.48
CA ARG A 92 -5.30 6.81 -3.03
C ARG A 92 -4.40 6.51 -1.83
N PHE A 93 -4.92 5.79 -0.84
CA PHE A 93 -4.16 5.41 0.35
C PHE A 93 -3.00 4.48 0.00
N TYR A 94 -3.29 3.39 -0.72
CA TYR A 94 -2.30 2.38 -1.08
C TYR A 94 -1.15 3.00 -1.87
N ARG A 95 -1.46 3.91 -2.79
CA ARG A 95 -0.44 4.62 -3.59
C ARG A 95 0.43 5.53 -2.73
N ILE A 96 -0.15 6.32 -1.83
CA ILE A 96 0.63 7.22 -0.94
C ILE A 96 1.55 6.41 -0.04
N ALA A 97 1.02 5.33 0.53
CA ALA A 97 1.80 4.41 1.35
C ALA A 97 2.91 3.73 0.53
N PHE A 98 2.60 3.15 -0.63
CA PHE A 98 3.59 2.48 -1.50
C PHE A 98 4.71 3.43 -1.97
N ALA A 99 4.38 4.71 -2.17
CA ALA A 99 5.32 5.71 -2.67
C ALA A 99 6.32 6.22 -1.62
N HIS A 100 6.02 6.07 -0.33
CA HIS A 100 6.87 6.64 0.71
C HIS A 100 8.01 5.66 1.05
N PRO A 101 9.29 6.06 0.96
CA PRO A 101 10.42 5.13 1.11
C PRO A 101 10.52 4.51 2.50
N ALA A 102 10.05 5.21 3.54
CA ALA A 102 9.98 4.65 4.89
C ALA A 102 8.85 3.61 5.04
N VAL A 103 7.83 3.63 4.17
CA VAL A 103 6.72 2.68 4.27
C VAL A 103 7.09 1.37 3.61
N GLN A 104 7.03 0.31 4.40
CA GLN A 104 7.43 -1.03 3.98
C GLN A 104 6.28 -2.03 3.98
N GLY A 105 5.05 -1.61 4.29
CA GLY A 105 3.90 -2.52 4.26
C GLY A 105 2.56 -1.89 4.62
N ILE A 106 1.49 -2.55 4.15
CA ILE A 106 0.10 -2.18 4.38
C ILE A 106 -0.70 -3.45 4.70
N LEU A 107 -1.36 -3.48 5.87
CA LEU A 107 -2.31 -4.53 6.25
C LEU A 107 -3.74 -3.99 6.17
N MET A 108 -4.60 -4.67 5.40
CA MET A 108 -6.04 -4.37 5.36
C MET A 108 -6.77 -5.05 6.53
N TRP A 109 -7.53 -4.29 7.31
CA TRP A 109 -8.25 -4.77 8.49
C TRP A 109 -9.66 -5.27 8.15
N GLY A 110 -9.72 -6.50 7.63
CA GLY A 110 -10.94 -7.18 7.22
C GLY A 110 -11.29 -6.90 5.76
N PHE A 111 -11.14 -7.92 4.92
CA PHE A 111 -11.46 -7.82 3.49
C PHE A 111 -12.86 -8.35 3.14
N TRP A 112 -13.46 -9.16 4.02
CA TRP A 112 -14.76 -9.81 3.81
C TRP A 112 -15.82 -9.34 4.81
N GLU A 113 -16.98 -8.97 4.27
CA GLU A 113 -18.06 -8.33 5.03
C GLU A 113 -18.61 -9.18 6.17
N GLY A 114 -18.63 -10.51 6.04
CA GLY A 114 -19.25 -11.39 7.03
C GLY A 114 -18.54 -11.45 8.39
N ALA A 115 -17.26 -11.02 8.46
CA ALA A 115 -16.45 -11.06 9.67
C ALA A 115 -15.77 -9.73 10.01
N ASN A 116 -16.03 -8.67 9.23
CA ASN A 116 -15.40 -7.37 9.45
C ASN A 116 -16.13 -6.58 10.55
N TRP A 117 -15.37 -5.98 11.48
CA TRP A 117 -15.89 -5.09 12.51
C TRP A 117 -16.54 -3.82 11.95
N ILE A 118 -16.17 -3.41 10.73
CA ILE A 118 -16.91 -2.44 9.92
C ILE A 118 -17.25 -3.12 8.59
N PRO A 119 -18.42 -3.79 8.47
CA PRO A 119 -18.79 -4.57 7.29
C PRO A 119 -18.64 -3.81 5.96
N SER A 120 -19.04 -2.55 5.95
CA SER A 120 -18.91 -1.66 4.78
C SER A 120 -17.47 -1.46 4.32
N SER A 121 -16.48 -1.50 5.21
CA SER A 121 -15.06 -1.34 4.89
C SER A 121 -14.39 -2.54 4.24
N SER A 122 -15.13 -3.64 4.10
CA SER A 122 -14.69 -4.82 3.36
C SER A 122 -14.68 -4.57 1.87
N ILE A 123 -13.78 -5.24 1.15
CA ILE A 123 -13.68 -5.20 -0.31
C ILE A 123 -14.47 -6.33 -1.00
N TYR A 124 -14.88 -7.35 -0.25
CA TYR A 124 -15.80 -8.40 -0.67
C TYR A 124 -17.08 -8.36 0.16
N ARG A 125 -18.21 -8.58 -0.51
CA ARG A 125 -19.52 -8.68 0.12
C ARG A 125 -19.70 -10.03 0.83
N ARG A 126 -20.77 -10.19 1.63
CA ARG A 126 -21.08 -11.45 2.32
C ARG A 126 -21.21 -12.64 1.38
N ASP A 127 -21.78 -12.40 0.19
CA ASP A 127 -21.95 -13.39 -0.88
C ASP A 127 -20.69 -13.61 -1.73
N TRP A 128 -19.53 -13.08 -1.30
CA TRP A 128 -18.25 -13.14 -1.99
C TRP A 128 -18.18 -12.39 -3.32
N SER A 129 -19.21 -11.62 -3.69
CA SER A 129 -19.11 -10.75 -4.84
C SER A 129 -18.09 -9.63 -4.58
N PRO A 130 -17.20 -9.32 -5.54
CA PRO A 130 -16.21 -8.26 -5.36
C PRO A 130 -16.88 -6.90 -5.41
N LYS A 131 -16.50 -6.01 -4.49
CA LYS A 131 -16.79 -4.57 -4.61
C LYS A 131 -15.83 -3.92 -5.62
N PRO A 132 -16.14 -2.71 -6.10
CA PRO A 132 -15.18 -1.87 -6.82
C PRO A 132 -13.82 -1.79 -6.11
N ALA A 133 -13.78 -1.72 -4.78
CA ALA A 133 -12.55 -1.68 -4.00
C ALA A 133 -11.70 -2.95 -4.11
N ALA A 134 -12.30 -4.14 -4.26
CA ALA A 134 -11.53 -5.37 -4.51
C ALA A 134 -10.87 -5.34 -5.89
N LYS A 135 -11.56 -4.80 -6.90
CA LYS A 135 -10.99 -4.62 -8.24
C LYS A 135 -9.84 -3.62 -8.22
N ALA A 136 -10.00 -2.49 -7.53
CA ALA A 136 -8.95 -1.50 -7.35
C ALA A 136 -7.71 -2.09 -6.65
N HIS A 137 -7.91 -2.80 -5.53
CA HIS A 137 -6.82 -3.50 -4.83
C HIS A 137 -6.10 -4.51 -5.74
N ARG A 138 -6.85 -5.37 -6.44
CA ARG A 138 -6.24 -6.39 -7.32
C ARG A 138 -5.48 -5.78 -8.48
N LYS A 139 -5.99 -4.68 -9.03
CA LYS A 139 -5.32 -3.92 -10.08
C LYS A 139 -3.99 -3.38 -9.59
N LEU A 140 -3.95 -2.72 -8.43
CA LEU A 140 -2.70 -2.22 -7.86
C LEU A 140 -1.69 -3.34 -7.62
N VAL A 141 -2.12 -4.39 -6.94
CA VAL A 141 -1.20 -5.41 -6.45
C VAL A 141 -0.76 -6.37 -7.56
N PHE A 142 -1.68 -6.91 -8.36
CA PHE A 142 -1.41 -8.04 -9.25
C PHE A 142 -1.24 -7.68 -10.72
N ASP A 143 -1.39 -6.40 -11.04
CA ASP A 143 -1.28 -5.88 -12.40
C ASP A 143 -0.27 -4.73 -12.43
N GLU A 144 -0.50 -3.68 -11.64
CA GLU A 144 0.31 -2.48 -11.71
C GLU A 144 1.66 -2.64 -11.01
N TRP A 145 1.70 -3.15 -9.78
CA TRP A 145 2.93 -3.35 -9.02
C TRP A 145 3.47 -4.76 -9.18
N TRP A 146 3.30 -5.26 -10.40
CA TRP A 146 3.53 -6.63 -10.79
C TRP A 146 4.32 -6.65 -12.09
N THR A 147 5.13 -7.68 -12.30
CA THR A 147 6.07 -7.68 -13.43
C THR A 147 5.82 -8.82 -14.41
N ARG A 148 5.85 -8.51 -15.73
CA ARG A 148 5.57 -9.42 -16.87
C ARG A 148 6.31 -8.97 -18.15
N TRP A 149 7.04 -9.82 -18.90
CA TRP A 149 7.79 -9.39 -20.12
C TRP A 149 8.23 -10.53 -21.10
N GLN A 150 8.22 -10.32 -22.44
CA GLN A 150 8.74 -11.21 -23.54
C GLN A 150 9.16 -10.42 -24.85
N GLY A 151 10.20 -10.80 -25.63
CA GLY A 151 10.68 -10.09 -26.87
C GLY A 151 11.90 -10.66 -27.65
N ARG A 152 12.47 -9.91 -28.63
CA ARG A 152 13.70 -10.24 -29.42
C ARG A 152 14.77 -9.13 -29.34
N THR A 153 16.04 -9.45 -29.62
CA THR A 153 17.21 -8.54 -29.63
C THR A 153 17.43 -7.82 -30.98
N ASP A 154 18.40 -6.88 -31.08
CA ASP A 154 18.79 -6.15 -32.30
C ASP A 154 19.92 -6.83 -33.12
N ALA A 155 20.36 -6.20 -34.22
CA ALA A 155 21.48 -6.67 -35.05
C ALA A 155 22.81 -6.82 -34.28
N ASN A 156 22.87 -6.32 -33.02
CA ASN A 156 24.01 -6.38 -32.12
C ASN A 156 23.73 -7.20 -30.82
N GLY A 157 22.56 -7.83 -30.65
CA GLY A 157 22.22 -8.70 -29.50
C GLY A 157 21.73 -8.06 -28.19
N ARG A 158 21.22 -6.83 -28.14
CA ARG A 158 20.89 -6.12 -26.86
C ARG A 158 19.38 -6.02 -26.51
N CYS A 159 19.04 -5.99 -25.20
CA CYS A 159 17.69 -5.73 -24.65
C CYS A 159 17.70 -5.10 -23.22
N ARG A 160 16.69 -4.29 -22.84
CA ARG A 160 16.62 -3.55 -21.55
C ARG A 160 15.18 -3.48 -21.00
N VAL A 161 14.91 -3.79 -19.70
CA VAL A 161 13.55 -3.91 -19.07
C VAL A 161 13.43 -3.18 -17.70
N ARG A 162 12.27 -2.57 -17.38
CA ARG A 162 11.98 -1.76 -16.16
C ARG A 162 10.78 -2.27 -15.35
N ALA A 163 10.89 -2.43 -14.02
CA ALA A 163 9.96 -3.21 -13.17
C ALA A 163 9.36 -2.28 -12.14
N PHE A 164 8.23 -2.73 -11.57
CA PHE A 164 8.21 -3.00 -10.14
C PHE A 164 9.45 -2.48 -9.40
N LEU A 165 9.37 -1.60 -8.39
CA LEU A 165 10.27 -1.90 -7.27
C LEU A 165 10.05 -3.39 -7.01
N GLY A 166 11.08 -4.19 -7.32
CA GLY A 166 10.78 -5.52 -7.81
C GLY A 166 11.28 -5.74 -9.23
N GLU A 167 10.65 -6.68 -9.90
CA GLU A 167 11.51 -7.77 -10.35
C GLU A 167 11.01 -8.35 -11.65
N HIS A 168 11.90 -8.58 -12.60
CA HIS A 168 11.58 -9.11 -13.92
C HIS A 168 12.16 -10.46 -14.20
N ALA A 169 11.41 -11.26 -14.95
CA ALA A 169 12.00 -12.26 -15.84
C ALA A 169 12.32 -11.63 -17.19
N VAL A 170 13.58 -11.76 -17.61
CA VAL A 170 14.10 -11.41 -18.93
C VAL A 170 14.45 -12.71 -19.64
N LYS A 171 13.58 -13.20 -20.53
CA LYS A 171 13.84 -14.41 -21.34
C LYS A 171 14.39 -14.04 -22.71
N VAL A 172 15.49 -14.67 -23.14
CA VAL A 172 16.11 -14.49 -24.45
C VAL A 172 16.42 -15.88 -25.04
N GLY A 173 15.66 -16.30 -26.05
CA GLY A 173 15.77 -17.64 -26.64
C GLY A 173 15.45 -18.75 -25.62
N GLY A 174 16.34 -19.74 -25.50
CA GLY A 174 16.28 -20.78 -24.46
C GLY A 174 16.81 -20.34 -23.10
N ALA A 175 17.40 -19.14 -23.00
CA ALA A 175 18.02 -18.62 -21.78
C ALA A 175 17.12 -17.59 -21.07
N THR A 176 17.24 -17.47 -19.74
CA THR A 176 16.48 -16.51 -18.92
C THR A 176 17.39 -15.89 -17.86
N ARG A 177 17.25 -14.57 -17.63
CA ARG A 177 17.89 -13.84 -16.54
C ARG A 177 16.88 -12.93 -15.86
N THR A 178 17.08 -12.69 -14.58
CA THR A 178 16.16 -11.90 -13.77
C THR A 178 16.82 -10.60 -13.35
N VAL A 179 16.03 -9.52 -13.27
CA VAL A 179 16.53 -8.22 -12.82
C VAL A 179 15.61 -7.53 -11.87
N ARG A 180 16.24 -6.97 -10.85
CA ARG A 180 15.57 -6.14 -9.86
C ARG A 180 15.88 -4.68 -10.12
N LEU A 181 14.81 -3.90 -10.15
CA LEU A 181 14.87 -2.46 -10.12
C LEU A 181 14.64 -2.05 -8.67
N GLU A 182 15.60 -1.38 -8.05
CA GLU A 182 15.55 -0.98 -6.64
C GLU A 182 15.30 0.53 -6.48
N SER A 183 14.95 0.94 -5.26
CA SER A 183 14.86 2.35 -4.86
C SER A 183 16.28 2.89 -4.60
N ASN A 184 17.13 2.75 -5.62
CA ASN A 184 18.52 3.22 -5.75
C ASN A 184 18.85 3.42 -7.25
N ARG A 185 19.83 4.27 -7.60
CA ARG A 185 19.82 5.06 -8.86
C ARG A 185 20.45 4.40 -10.10
N GLU A 186 21.11 3.25 -9.97
CA GLU A 186 21.94 2.66 -11.02
C GLU A 186 21.20 1.59 -11.85
N PRO A 187 21.27 1.61 -13.20
CA PRO A 187 20.64 0.60 -14.04
C PRO A 187 21.26 -0.79 -13.90
N LEU A 188 20.43 -1.80 -13.72
CA LEU A 188 20.86 -3.20 -13.80
C LEU A 188 21.04 -3.62 -15.26
N THR A 189 22.28 -3.94 -15.65
CA THR A 189 22.61 -4.47 -16.98
C THR A 189 22.61 -5.99 -16.99
N VAL A 190 21.95 -6.57 -17.98
CA VAL A 190 21.85 -8.01 -18.20
C VAL A 190 22.50 -8.35 -19.53
N ARG A 191 23.44 -9.28 -19.54
CA ARG A 191 24.03 -9.81 -20.78
C ARG A 191 23.55 -11.24 -20.98
N PHE A 192 23.72 -11.84 -22.14
CA PHE A 192 23.49 -13.27 -22.38
C PHE A 192 24.61 -13.70 -23.33
N ASP A 193 25.21 -14.86 -23.08
CA ASP A 193 26.31 -15.41 -23.90
C ASP A 193 25.77 -16.37 -24.96
#